data_AF-A0AAT9S2X2-F1
#
_entry.id   AF-A0AAT9S2X2-F1
#
_cell.length_a   1.000
_cell.length_b   1.000
_cell.length_c   1.000
_cell.angle_alpha   90.00
_cell.angle_beta   90.00
_cell.angle_gamma   90.00
#
_symmetry.space_group_name_H-M   'P 1'
#
loop_
_entity.id
_entity.type
_entity.pdbx_description
1 polymer ?
#
loop_
_entity_poly.entity_id
_entity_poly.type
_entity_poly.pdbx_seq_one_letter_code
_entity_poly.pdbx_strand_id
1 'polypeptide(L)'
;MLTHIANGDSRLSFWSRVREFAVPPSMIETATVRRAVGDWAGACAAAGIDIDLDMRSVAHGHGHELAAQVRADLRYLAPDLLRWHMPRIAPDGLLRPGLTLSLARYDVAGRAGPYPVHLVARTPPAWADAGQRIGLALWDGSRSEAAARGHPHPRPSRRYRLDLHRHLWDARRAGELRVRAGADASAADGPSPPGPSLVDSDVPGTDVWGTLAAERGCAVERWADEAAVVLRAEGRSTGTVLVRCGARRRLMLDVGSGPGADADGRSLNGNGNEPPALRIAVASGDDGVGASLPVLPDAATWVLPDLELIRAGAIDVERLHPLVASALVPGHVPSGPSGAPDRAGRPRIVECRGERHRIGLVDGVLVPLDHDPAEIRREELLVELTGTPLPCLQAIDEAHRRPDCLSGVRERLDHGDIAGALAVVEGLLGPEAVLRDGALRDELEAAARRRIAYGLYRAGLADPGPGRVRSDVGRRRPRHRRPRVATFY
;
A
#
# COMPACT_ATOMS: atom_id res chain seq x y z
N MET A 1 3.62 -33.40 -17.84
CA MET A 1 4.07 -32.00 -17.93
C MET A 1 2.85 -31.10 -17.85
N LEU A 2 2.51 -30.64 -16.65
CA LEU A 2 1.35 -29.78 -16.40
C LEU A 2 1.88 -28.42 -15.95
N THR A 3 1.34 -27.37 -16.56
CA THR A 3 1.69 -25.96 -16.45
C THR A 3 1.43 -25.40 -15.05
N HIS A 4 2.35 -25.68 -14.13
CA HIS A 4 2.56 -24.88 -12.93
C HIS A 4 3.42 -23.65 -13.35
N ILE A 5 3.32 -22.50 -12.67
CA ILE A 5 4.17 -21.29 -12.87
C ILE A 5 3.74 -20.31 -14.00
N ALA A 6 2.53 -19.76 -13.97
CA ALA A 6 2.25 -18.50 -14.70
C ALA A 6 1.56 -17.41 -13.86
N ASN A 7 0.87 -17.80 -12.76
CA ASN A 7 0.15 -16.85 -11.91
C ASN A 7 0.83 -16.62 -10.54
N GLY A 8 1.59 -17.60 -10.02
CA GLY A 8 2.32 -17.49 -8.74
C GLY A 8 3.42 -16.44 -8.77
N ASP A 9 4.22 -16.42 -9.84
CA ASP A 9 5.32 -15.46 -10.01
C ASP A 9 4.84 -14.01 -10.12
N SER A 10 3.61 -13.79 -10.61
CA SER A 10 3.06 -12.45 -10.81
C SER A 10 2.81 -11.69 -9.50
N ARG A 11 2.34 -12.39 -8.46
CA ARG A 11 1.99 -11.78 -7.17
C ARG A 11 3.23 -11.57 -6.29
N LEU A 12 4.16 -12.53 -6.29
CA LEU A 12 5.45 -12.40 -5.62
C LEU A 12 6.31 -11.29 -6.24
N SER A 13 6.38 -11.23 -7.57
CA SER A 13 7.10 -10.15 -8.28
C SER A 13 6.46 -8.80 -8.02
N PHE A 14 5.12 -8.73 -8.00
CA PHE A 14 4.37 -7.55 -7.61
C PHE A 14 4.78 -7.07 -6.22
N TRP A 15 4.66 -7.90 -5.18
CA TRP A 15 4.97 -7.50 -3.81
C TRP A 15 6.45 -7.23 -3.57
N SER A 16 7.35 -7.91 -4.28
CA SER A 16 8.80 -7.64 -4.23
C SER A 16 9.12 -6.24 -4.76
N ARG A 17 8.51 -5.86 -5.89
CA ARG A 17 8.63 -4.50 -6.45
C ARG A 17 8.02 -3.45 -5.53
N VAL A 18 6.84 -3.72 -4.96
CA VAL A 18 6.22 -2.80 -3.98
C VAL A 18 7.12 -2.62 -2.76
N ARG A 19 7.72 -3.69 -2.24
CA ARG A 19 8.63 -3.61 -1.09
C ARG A 19 9.83 -2.72 -1.39
N GLU A 20 10.39 -2.83 -2.59
CA GLU A 20 11.57 -2.06 -3.00
C GLU A 20 11.30 -0.55 -3.06
N PHE A 21 10.15 -0.13 -3.60
CA PHE A 21 9.90 1.28 -3.92
C PHE A 21 8.88 1.99 -3.02
N ALA A 22 7.86 1.28 -2.51
CA ALA A 22 6.72 1.93 -1.89
C ALA A 22 6.97 2.44 -0.46
N VAL A 23 7.86 1.76 0.27
CA VAL A 23 8.27 2.11 1.65
C VAL A 23 9.77 1.83 1.77
N PRO A 24 10.64 2.73 1.24
CA PRO A 24 12.08 2.52 1.26
C PRO A 24 12.65 2.57 2.69
N PRO A 25 13.82 1.96 2.97
CA PRO A 25 14.42 1.95 4.30
C PRO A 25 14.59 3.33 4.93
N SER A 26 15.02 4.33 4.14
CA SER A 26 15.17 5.72 4.60
C SER A 26 13.87 6.35 5.10
N MET A 27 12.73 5.98 4.51
CA MET A 27 11.40 6.41 4.97
C MET A 27 11.08 5.79 6.34
N ILE A 28 11.33 4.48 6.50
CA ILE A 28 11.09 3.75 7.75
C ILE A 28 11.94 4.33 8.88
N GLU A 29 13.22 4.55 8.61
CA GLU A 29 14.17 5.13 9.56
C GLU A 29 13.72 6.53 10.00
N THR A 30 13.44 7.42 9.03
CA THR A 30 13.01 8.79 9.33
C THR A 30 11.69 8.81 10.10
N ALA A 31 10.69 8.02 9.69
CA ALA A 31 9.41 7.93 10.37
C ALA A 31 9.55 7.37 11.79
N THR A 32 10.41 6.36 11.96
CA THR A 32 10.68 5.74 13.27
C THR A 32 11.38 6.70 14.22
N VAL A 33 12.40 7.43 13.78
CA VAL A 33 13.09 8.45 14.59
C VAL A 33 12.10 9.53 15.06
N ARG A 34 11.25 10.02 14.16
CA ARG A 34 10.22 11.03 14.48
C ARG A 34 9.19 10.51 15.48
N ARG A 35 8.71 9.27 15.28
CA ARG A 35 7.77 8.61 16.18
C ARG A 35 8.36 8.37 17.58
N ALA A 36 9.65 8.01 17.67
CA ALA A 36 10.33 7.77 18.94
C ALA A 36 10.37 9.01 19.86
N VAL A 37 10.45 10.22 19.27
CA VAL A 37 10.40 11.49 20.02
C VAL A 37 8.98 12.05 20.17
N GLY A 38 7.96 11.33 19.71
CA GLY A 38 6.54 11.73 19.77
C GLY A 38 6.10 12.72 18.69
N ASP A 39 6.94 12.99 17.68
CA ASP A 39 6.63 13.82 16.53
C ASP A 39 5.87 13.02 15.46
N TRP A 40 4.61 12.69 15.76
CA TRP A 40 3.73 11.96 14.85
C TRP A 40 3.48 12.72 13.54
N ALA A 41 3.50 14.06 13.57
CA ALA A 41 3.29 14.88 12.38
C ALA A 41 4.50 14.82 11.43
N GLY A 42 5.72 14.92 11.98
CA GLY A 42 6.95 14.69 11.22
C GLY A 42 7.05 13.26 10.70
N ALA A 43 6.59 12.26 11.46
CA ALA A 43 6.51 10.88 10.99
C ALA A 43 5.55 10.75 9.79
N CYS A 44 4.36 11.35 9.86
CA CYS A 44 3.41 11.40 8.75
C CYS A 44 4.04 12.03 7.50
N ALA A 45 4.71 13.19 7.66
CA ALA A 45 5.37 13.87 6.56
C ALA A 45 6.45 13.00 5.89
N ALA A 46 7.25 12.27 6.68
CA ALA A 46 8.26 11.35 6.17
C ALA A 46 7.66 10.21 5.31
N ALA A 47 6.46 9.74 5.67
CA ALA A 47 5.74 8.69 4.94
C ALA A 47 4.82 9.21 3.81
N GLY A 48 4.88 10.51 3.49
CA GLY A 48 4.02 11.12 2.46
C GLY A 48 2.54 11.18 2.87
N ILE A 49 2.26 11.26 4.17
CA ILE A 49 0.93 11.42 4.75
C ILE A 49 0.70 12.87 5.16
N ASP A 50 -0.34 13.46 4.60
CA ASP A 50 -0.79 14.82 4.83
C ASP A 50 -1.86 14.87 5.90
N ILE A 51 -1.69 15.75 6.88
CA ILE A 51 -2.65 15.92 7.97
C ILE A 51 -3.72 16.92 7.53
N ASP A 52 -4.95 16.44 7.42
CA ASP A 52 -6.14 17.20 7.03
C ASP A 52 -7.17 17.23 8.18
N LEU A 53 -6.68 17.22 9.43
CA LEU A 53 -7.49 17.38 10.64
C LEU A 53 -6.87 18.41 11.58
N ASP A 54 -7.68 19.34 12.08
CA ASP A 54 -7.27 20.33 13.07
C ASP A 54 -7.80 19.94 14.46
N MET A 55 -6.89 19.63 15.38
CA MET A 55 -7.26 19.17 16.73
C MET A 55 -8.09 20.19 17.52
N ARG A 56 -7.96 21.50 17.22
CA ARG A 56 -8.81 22.53 17.86
C ARG A 56 -10.23 22.44 17.34
N SER A 57 -10.40 22.35 16.02
CA SER A 57 -11.70 22.12 15.39
C SER A 57 -12.34 20.81 15.85
N VAL A 58 -11.56 19.73 16.04
CA VAL A 58 -12.07 18.46 16.59
C VAL A 58 -12.60 18.66 18.01
N ALA A 59 -11.85 19.32 18.89
CA ALA A 59 -12.28 19.57 20.26
C ALA A 59 -13.54 20.44 20.32
N HIS A 60 -13.66 21.42 19.42
CA HIS A 60 -14.83 22.29 19.34
C HIS A 60 -16.07 21.58 18.77
N GLY A 61 -15.91 20.79 17.71
CA GLY A 61 -17.01 20.14 17.00
C GLY A 61 -17.50 18.84 17.66
N HIS A 62 -16.59 18.09 18.30
CA HIS A 62 -16.89 16.75 18.83
C HIS A 62 -16.51 16.57 20.32
N GLY A 63 -16.00 17.62 20.97
CA GLY A 63 -15.65 17.61 22.39
C GLY A 63 -14.19 17.23 22.68
N HIS A 64 -13.74 17.59 23.88
CA HIS A 64 -12.36 17.37 24.32
C HIS A 64 -12.01 15.90 24.52
N GLU A 65 -12.98 15.06 24.88
CA GLU A 65 -12.77 13.63 25.06
C GLU A 65 -12.37 12.94 23.75
N LEU A 66 -13.13 13.17 22.67
CA LEU A 66 -12.77 12.64 21.35
C LEU A 66 -11.40 13.17 20.90
N ALA A 67 -11.15 14.47 21.08
CA ALA A 67 -9.86 15.07 20.70
C ALA A 67 -8.69 14.41 21.47
N ALA A 68 -8.88 14.03 22.73
CA ALA A 68 -7.88 13.30 23.50
C ALA A 68 -7.68 11.87 22.98
N GLN A 69 -8.76 11.15 22.66
CA GLN A 69 -8.69 9.79 22.10
C GLN A 69 -7.98 9.78 20.74
N VAL A 70 -8.33 10.70 19.85
CA VAL A 70 -7.67 10.86 18.53
C VAL A 70 -6.18 11.17 18.71
N ARG A 71 -5.83 12.10 19.62
CA ARG A 71 -4.42 12.42 19.89
C ARG A 71 -3.65 11.22 20.44
N ALA A 72 -4.28 10.43 21.31
CA ALA A 72 -3.67 9.22 21.85
C ALA A 72 -3.38 8.22 20.73
N ASP A 73 -4.30 7.99 19.81
CA ASP A 73 -4.08 7.09 18.67
C ASP A 73 -3.02 7.64 17.70
N LEU A 74 -3.01 8.94 17.40
CA LEU A 74 -2.00 9.56 16.53
C LEU A 74 -0.58 9.46 17.10
N ARG A 75 -0.41 9.48 18.43
CA ARG A 75 0.91 9.32 19.06
C ARG A 75 1.54 7.95 18.77
N TYR A 76 0.74 6.93 18.48
CA TYR A 76 1.20 5.57 18.20
C TYR A 76 1.02 5.16 16.73
N LEU A 77 0.62 6.10 15.86
CA LEU A 77 0.56 5.88 14.43
C LEU A 77 1.97 5.61 13.88
N ALA A 78 2.14 4.47 13.21
CA ALA A 78 3.28 4.13 12.35
C ALA A 78 2.85 4.38 10.88
N PRO A 79 3.11 5.58 10.33
CA PRO A 79 2.58 5.98 9.02
C PRO A 79 3.26 5.28 7.84
N ASP A 80 4.52 4.92 7.99
CA ASP A 80 5.30 4.04 7.10
C ASP A 80 4.71 2.62 7.04
N LEU A 81 4.34 2.06 8.19
CA LEU A 81 3.63 0.78 8.27
C LEU A 81 2.22 0.88 7.64
N LEU A 82 1.49 1.94 7.94
CA LEU A 82 0.20 2.22 7.31
C LEU A 82 0.35 2.23 5.78
N ARG A 83 1.30 3.01 5.25
CA ARG A 83 1.57 3.12 3.81
C ARG A 83 1.86 1.76 3.16
N TRP A 84 2.58 0.87 3.85
CA TRP A 84 2.85 -0.48 3.36
C TRP A 84 1.55 -1.27 3.13
N HIS A 85 0.64 -1.25 4.11
CA HIS A 85 -0.62 -2.00 4.08
C HIS A 85 -1.80 -1.29 3.38
N MET A 86 -1.58 -0.12 2.82
CA MET A 86 -2.61 0.58 2.03
C MET A 86 -2.96 -0.22 0.76
N PRO A 87 -4.24 -0.22 0.32
CA PRO A 87 -4.66 -0.97 -0.86
C PRO A 87 -3.93 -0.54 -2.13
N ARG A 88 -3.43 -1.50 -2.91
CA ARG A 88 -2.66 -1.26 -4.14
C ARG A 88 -3.30 -1.91 -5.35
N ILE A 89 -2.88 -1.49 -6.55
CA ILE A 89 -3.36 -2.02 -7.82
C ILE A 89 -2.20 -2.59 -8.65
N ALA A 90 -2.45 -3.73 -9.29
CA ALA A 90 -1.53 -4.33 -10.26
C ALA A 90 -1.53 -3.57 -11.60
N PRO A 91 -0.45 -3.68 -12.40
CA PRO A 91 0.78 -4.42 -12.11
C PRO A 91 1.83 -3.60 -11.34
N ASP A 92 1.69 -2.28 -11.29
CA ASP A 92 2.75 -1.39 -10.84
C ASP A 92 2.80 -1.20 -9.33
N GLY A 93 1.79 -1.67 -8.58
CA GLY A 93 1.82 -1.59 -7.11
C GLY A 93 1.52 -0.21 -6.56
N LEU A 94 0.94 0.66 -7.38
CA LEU A 94 0.53 1.99 -6.96
C LEU A 94 -0.65 1.95 -5.99
N LEU A 95 -0.73 2.94 -5.10
CA LEU A 95 -1.88 3.09 -4.22
C LEU A 95 -3.17 3.20 -5.02
N ARG A 96 -4.21 2.50 -4.58
CA ARG A 96 -5.52 2.59 -5.19
C ARG A 96 -6.08 4.01 -5.02
N PRO A 97 -6.39 4.74 -6.10
CA PRO A 97 -6.82 6.13 -6.00
C PRO A 97 -8.27 6.28 -5.54
N GLY A 98 -8.58 7.43 -4.94
CA GLY A 98 -9.93 7.88 -4.58
C GLY A 98 -10.60 7.07 -3.47
N LEU A 99 -9.84 6.37 -2.62
CA LEU A 99 -10.36 5.60 -1.50
C LEU A 99 -10.50 6.47 -0.24
N THR A 100 -11.51 6.14 0.58
CA THR A 100 -11.55 6.51 1.99
C THR A 100 -11.62 5.20 2.79
N LEU A 101 -10.72 5.04 3.76
CA LEU A 101 -10.65 3.85 4.62
C LEU A 101 -10.57 4.24 6.08
N SER A 102 -11.24 3.47 6.93
CA SER A 102 -11.31 3.71 8.37
C SER A 102 -10.06 3.14 9.04
N LEU A 103 -9.36 3.96 9.82
CA LEU A 103 -8.23 3.57 10.67
C LEU A 103 -8.69 3.31 12.10
N ALA A 104 -9.59 4.13 12.62
CA ALA A 104 -10.19 3.98 13.95
C ALA A 104 -11.63 4.50 13.92
N ARG A 105 -12.48 3.93 14.76
CA ARG A 105 -13.86 4.36 15.00
C ARG A 105 -14.00 4.77 16.46
N TYR A 106 -14.65 5.89 16.69
CA TYR A 106 -14.97 6.45 18.00
C TYR A 106 -16.48 6.66 18.06
N ASP A 107 -17.11 6.32 19.18
CA ASP A 107 -18.53 6.61 19.40
C ASP A 107 -18.65 7.91 20.20
N VAL A 108 -19.33 8.90 19.63
CA VAL A 108 -19.46 10.24 20.21
C VAL A 108 -20.89 10.48 20.64
N ALA A 109 -21.10 11.02 21.84
CA ALA A 109 -22.42 11.41 22.30
C ALA A 109 -22.98 12.57 21.46
N GLY A 110 -24.14 12.36 20.83
CA GLY A 110 -24.84 13.38 20.04
C GLY A 110 -26.25 13.66 20.58
N ARG A 111 -26.86 14.76 20.10
CA ARG A 111 -28.23 15.16 20.49
C ARG A 111 -29.29 14.11 20.13
N ALA A 112 -29.09 13.38 19.05
CA ALA A 112 -29.98 12.31 18.57
C ALA A 112 -29.52 10.90 19.01
N GLY A 113 -28.61 10.84 19.99
CA GLY A 113 -27.94 9.61 20.42
C GLY A 113 -26.48 9.52 19.94
N PRO A 114 -25.76 8.46 20.34
CA PRO A 114 -24.38 8.25 19.91
C PRO A 114 -24.25 8.14 18.40
N TYR A 115 -23.21 8.76 17.83
CA TYR A 115 -22.89 8.66 16.41
C TYR A 115 -21.41 8.33 16.21
N PRO A 116 -21.06 7.58 15.15
CA PRO A 116 -19.68 7.18 14.91
C PRO A 116 -18.90 8.30 14.23
N VAL A 117 -17.70 8.59 14.76
CA VAL A 117 -16.67 9.38 14.10
C VAL A 117 -15.50 8.46 13.75
N HIS A 118 -14.97 8.59 12.55
CA HIS A 118 -13.90 7.76 12.04
C HIS A 118 -12.64 8.60 11.81
N LEU A 119 -11.50 8.13 12.30
CA LEU A 119 -10.20 8.54 11.75
C LEU A 119 -10.02 7.80 10.43
N VAL A 120 -9.79 8.53 9.34
CA VAL A 120 -9.73 7.96 8.00
C VAL A 120 -8.43 8.32 7.29
N ALA A 121 -7.95 7.39 6.46
CA ALA A 121 -6.96 7.68 5.43
C ALA A 121 -7.67 7.84 4.07
N ARG A 122 -7.24 8.80 3.26
CA ARG A 122 -7.80 9.11 1.95
C ARG A 122 -6.72 9.08 0.89
N THR A 123 -6.94 8.36 -0.21
CA THR A 123 -6.06 8.45 -1.37
C THR A 123 -6.66 9.44 -2.38
N PRO A 124 -5.86 10.37 -2.95
CA PRO A 124 -6.35 11.29 -3.96
C PRO A 124 -6.95 10.56 -5.18
N PRO A 125 -7.83 11.22 -5.95
CA PRO A 125 -8.24 10.69 -7.25
C PRO A 125 -7.03 10.50 -8.17
N ALA A 126 -7.16 9.63 -9.17
CA ALA A 126 -6.03 9.21 -10.02
C ALA A 126 -5.32 10.36 -10.75
N TRP A 127 -6.00 11.48 -11.01
CA TRP A 127 -5.39 12.64 -11.66
C TRP A 127 -4.57 13.52 -10.69
N ALA A 128 -4.66 13.26 -9.38
CA ALA A 128 -4.02 14.03 -8.30
C ALA A 128 -3.21 13.13 -7.35
N ASP A 129 -2.86 11.91 -7.75
CA ASP A 129 -2.20 10.94 -6.86
C ASP A 129 -0.78 11.37 -6.42
N ALA A 130 -0.08 12.13 -7.26
CA ALA A 130 1.19 12.81 -7.02
C ALA A 130 2.24 11.99 -6.27
N GLY A 131 2.52 10.79 -6.77
CA GLY A 131 3.47 9.89 -6.12
C GLY A 131 2.90 9.30 -4.83
N GLN A 132 1.65 8.84 -4.88
CA GLN A 132 1.01 8.08 -3.80
C GLN A 132 0.87 8.86 -2.47
N ARG A 133 0.34 10.08 -2.51
CA ARG A 133 0.01 10.84 -1.29
C ARG A 133 -1.19 10.24 -0.56
N ILE A 134 -1.24 10.43 0.75
CA ILE A 134 -2.34 9.97 1.61
C ILE A 134 -2.77 11.14 2.50
N GLY A 135 -4.06 11.48 2.52
CA GLY A 135 -4.62 12.43 3.47
C GLY A 135 -5.13 11.72 4.73
N LEU A 136 -4.88 12.28 5.91
CA LEU A 136 -5.37 11.80 7.20
C LEU A 136 -6.41 12.79 7.73
N ALA A 137 -7.66 12.36 7.87
CA ALA A 137 -8.79 13.22 8.19
C ALA A 137 -9.76 12.56 9.18
N LEU A 138 -10.76 13.30 9.65
CA LEU A 138 -11.93 12.72 10.31
C LEU A 138 -13.10 12.56 9.34
N TRP A 139 -14.02 11.66 9.69
CA TRP A 139 -15.28 11.48 9.00
C TRP A 139 -16.38 11.19 10.01
N ASP A 140 -17.39 12.05 10.09
CA ASP A 140 -18.48 12.01 11.07
C ASP A 140 -19.85 11.74 10.41
N GLY A 141 -19.87 11.40 9.12
CA GLY A 141 -21.09 11.23 8.34
C GLY A 141 -21.65 12.51 7.73
N SER A 142 -21.21 13.69 8.20
CA SER A 142 -21.59 14.97 7.62
C SER A 142 -20.83 15.24 6.31
N ARG A 143 -21.48 15.88 5.33
CA ARG A 143 -20.82 16.32 4.07
C ARG A 143 -20.14 17.69 4.21
N SER A 144 -19.80 18.08 5.44
CA SER A 144 -19.45 19.47 5.74
C SER A 144 -18.06 19.86 5.20
N GLU A 145 -17.08 18.95 5.21
CA GLU A 145 -15.71 19.22 4.78
C GLU A 145 -15.60 19.54 3.28
N ALA A 146 -14.97 20.67 2.93
CA ALA A 146 -14.72 21.08 1.54
C ALA A 146 -13.96 20.01 0.74
N ALA A 147 -12.97 19.34 1.35
CA ALA A 147 -12.24 18.22 0.76
C ALA A 147 -13.13 17.01 0.45
N ALA A 148 -14.18 16.76 1.27
CA ALA A 148 -15.11 15.65 1.07
C ALA A 148 -16.12 15.90 -0.07
N ARG A 149 -16.41 17.17 -0.42
CA ARG A 149 -17.39 17.52 -1.47
C ARG A 149 -16.91 17.14 -2.89
N GLY A 150 -15.59 17.11 -3.11
CA GLY A 150 -14.97 16.74 -4.38
C GLY A 150 -14.43 15.30 -4.46
N HIS A 151 -14.26 14.62 -3.32
CA HIS A 151 -13.65 13.28 -3.27
C HIS A 151 -14.54 12.20 -3.93
N PRO A 152 -14.01 11.29 -4.78
CA PRO A 152 -14.82 10.30 -5.50
C PRO A 152 -15.61 9.34 -4.59
N HIS A 153 -14.96 8.79 -3.57
CA HIS A 153 -15.58 7.90 -2.58
C HIS A 153 -15.40 8.49 -1.18
N PRO A 154 -16.24 9.45 -0.77
CA PRO A 154 -16.04 10.21 0.48
C PRO A 154 -16.43 9.41 1.74
N ARG A 155 -17.11 8.26 1.58
CA ARG A 155 -17.51 7.40 2.70
C ARG A 155 -16.47 6.30 2.92
N PRO A 156 -16.16 5.95 4.18
CA PRO A 156 -15.30 4.81 4.48
C PRO A 156 -15.76 3.54 3.77
N SER A 157 -14.83 2.88 3.08
CA SER A 157 -15.09 1.61 2.39
C SER A 157 -15.38 0.50 3.39
N ARG A 158 -16.46 -0.26 3.18
CA ARG A 158 -16.75 -1.49 3.93
C ARG A 158 -15.72 -2.60 3.71
N ARG A 159 -14.98 -2.56 2.59
CA ARG A 159 -13.93 -3.54 2.25
C ARG A 159 -12.59 -3.22 2.92
N TYR A 160 -12.31 -1.93 3.19
CA TYR A 160 -11.01 -1.48 3.70
C TYR A 160 -11.19 -0.92 5.11
N ARG A 161 -11.28 -1.84 6.08
CA ARG A 161 -11.56 -1.60 7.51
C ARG A 161 -10.29 -1.82 8.34
N LEU A 162 -9.36 -0.87 8.31
CA LEU A 162 -8.16 -0.89 9.14
C LEU A 162 -8.44 -0.57 10.61
N ASP A 163 -9.65 -0.10 10.92
CA ASP A 163 -10.20 -0.01 12.28
C ASP A 163 -10.33 -1.38 12.95
N LEU A 164 -10.54 -2.44 12.17
CA LEU A 164 -10.53 -3.82 12.65
C LEU A 164 -9.13 -4.47 12.60
N HIS A 165 -8.16 -3.79 11.96
CA HIS A 165 -6.80 -4.29 11.72
C HIS A 165 -5.75 -3.28 12.19
N ARG A 166 -5.90 -2.81 13.44
CA ARG A 166 -5.00 -1.80 14.02
C ARG A 166 -3.53 -2.22 14.02
N HIS A 167 -3.24 -3.51 14.07
CA HIS A 167 -1.88 -4.06 13.97
C HIS A 167 -1.13 -3.72 12.67
N LEU A 168 -1.83 -3.21 11.65
CA LEU A 168 -1.25 -2.76 10.38
C LEU A 168 -0.86 -1.28 10.37
N TRP A 169 -1.03 -0.54 11.47
CA TRP A 169 -0.68 0.89 11.54
C TRP A 169 -0.43 1.43 12.97
N ASP A 170 -0.99 0.81 14.01
CA ASP A 170 -0.80 1.19 15.42
C ASP A 170 0.37 0.39 16.01
N ALA A 171 1.45 1.08 16.36
CA ALA A 171 2.66 0.46 16.87
C ALA A 171 2.45 -0.35 18.16
N ARG A 172 1.45 -0.02 18.98
CA ARG A 172 1.11 -0.77 20.20
C ARG A 172 0.46 -2.12 19.89
N ARG A 173 -0.19 -2.20 18.73
CA ARG A 173 -0.99 -3.36 18.29
C ARG A 173 -0.23 -4.23 17.30
N ALA A 174 0.94 -3.80 16.82
CA ALA A 174 1.74 -4.50 15.83
C ALA A 174 2.04 -5.96 16.22
N GLY A 175 2.19 -6.26 17.52
CA GLY A 175 2.38 -7.63 18.01
C GLY A 175 1.22 -8.58 17.69
N GLU A 176 -0.02 -8.07 17.52
CA GLU A 176 -1.15 -8.90 17.10
C GLU A 176 -0.98 -9.44 15.68
N LEU A 177 -0.11 -8.83 14.85
CA LEU A 177 0.11 -9.24 13.48
C LEU A 177 0.49 -10.72 13.37
N ARG A 178 1.22 -11.29 14.33
CA ARG A 178 1.59 -12.71 14.32
C ARG A 178 0.38 -13.64 14.32
N VAL A 179 -0.46 -13.49 15.33
CA VAL A 179 -1.68 -14.29 15.54
C VAL A 179 -2.66 -13.95 14.43
N ARG A 180 -2.86 -12.65 14.19
CA ARG A 180 -3.76 -12.18 13.16
C ARG A 180 -3.35 -12.74 11.84
N ALA A 181 -2.09 -12.67 11.39
CA ALA A 181 -1.65 -13.13 10.08
C ALA A 181 -1.58 -14.67 9.89
N GLY A 182 -1.82 -15.46 10.94
CA GLY A 182 -1.71 -16.92 10.86
C GLY A 182 -0.26 -17.42 10.82
N ALA A 183 0.69 -16.65 11.39
CA ALA A 183 2.09 -17.04 11.41
C ALA A 183 2.36 -18.27 12.30
N ASP A 184 1.53 -18.49 13.33
CA ASP A 184 1.69 -19.60 14.28
C ASP A 184 1.26 -20.96 13.71
N ALA A 185 0.39 -20.98 12.69
CA ALA A 185 -0.06 -22.23 12.05
C ALA A 185 1.05 -22.96 11.27
N SER A 186 2.15 -22.25 10.94
CA SER A 186 3.26 -22.80 10.14
C SER A 186 4.43 -23.31 10.98
N ALA A 187 4.45 -23.06 12.30
CA ALA A 187 5.54 -23.48 13.20
C ALA A 187 5.32 -24.88 13.81
N ALA A 188 4.15 -25.48 13.57
CA ALA A 188 3.84 -26.84 13.99
C ALA A 188 4.40 -27.86 12.97
N ASP A 189 5.72 -27.90 12.77
CA ASP A 189 6.41 -28.99 12.08
C ASP A 189 6.55 -30.20 13.03
N GLY A 190 5.45 -30.93 13.15
CA GLY A 190 5.41 -32.37 13.38
C GLY A 190 4.46 -32.96 12.32
N PRO A 191 4.38 -34.30 12.12
CA PRO A 191 3.32 -34.84 11.27
C PRO A 191 2.00 -34.35 11.85
N SER A 192 1.32 -33.47 11.12
CA SER A 192 0.10 -32.82 11.60
C SER A 192 -0.84 -33.91 12.13
N PRO A 193 -1.33 -33.83 13.37
CA PRO A 193 -2.63 -34.45 13.62
C PRO A 193 -3.57 -33.87 12.56
N PRO A 194 -4.44 -34.68 11.93
CA PRO A 194 -5.30 -34.19 10.87
C PRO A 194 -5.97 -32.91 11.39
N GLY A 195 -5.72 -31.79 10.70
CA GLY A 195 -6.42 -30.53 10.97
C GLY A 195 -7.93 -30.82 10.97
N PRO A 196 -8.78 -29.97 11.59
CA PRO A 196 -10.21 -30.22 11.64
C PRO A 196 -10.67 -30.59 10.24
N SER A 197 -11.01 -31.87 10.08
CA SER A 197 -11.44 -32.42 8.81
C SER A 197 -12.54 -31.51 8.30
N LEU A 198 -12.36 -30.92 7.12
CA LEU A 198 -13.47 -30.38 6.30
C LEU A 198 -14.40 -31.51 5.82
N VAL A 199 -14.36 -32.66 6.50
CA VAL A 199 -14.94 -33.95 6.15
C VAL A 199 -16.04 -34.25 7.15
N ASP A 200 -17.12 -33.47 7.03
CA ASP A 200 -18.49 -33.97 7.10
C ASP A 200 -19.43 -32.81 6.76
N SER A 201 -19.48 -32.51 5.47
CA SER A 201 -20.67 -31.89 4.90
C SER A 201 -21.05 -32.73 3.70
N ASP A 202 -22.15 -33.46 3.83
CA ASP A 202 -22.86 -34.19 2.76
C ASP A 202 -23.40 -33.28 1.64
N VAL A 203 -22.80 -32.10 1.46
CA VAL A 203 -23.11 -31.14 0.40
C VAL A 203 -21.90 -31.07 -0.54
N PRO A 204 -21.96 -31.72 -1.73
CA PRO A 204 -20.87 -31.70 -2.70
C PRO A 204 -20.57 -30.26 -3.15
N GLY A 205 -19.37 -29.75 -2.84
CA GLY A 205 -18.83 -28.50 -3.43
C GLY A 205 -18.30 -27.44 -2.47
N THR A 206 -18.51 -27.55 -1.16
CA THR A 206 -18.09 -26.54 -0.15
C THR A 206 -16.57 -26.46 0.01
N ASP A 207 -15.88 -27.59 0.06
CA ASP A 207 -14.41 -27.69 0.23
C ASP A 207 -13.61 -27.20 -1.00
N VAL A 208 -14.17 -27.42 -2.20
CA VAL A 208 -13.55 -27.06 -3.48
C VAL A 208 -13.30 -25.55 -3.59
N TRP A 209 -14.21 -24.72 -3.07
CA TRP A 209 -14.08 -23.26 -3.13
C TRP A 209 -13.05 -22.70 -2.14
N GLY A 210 -12.93 -23.31 -0.96
CA GLY A 210 -11.89 -22.99 0.01
C GLY A 210 -10.51 -23.28 -0.56
N THR A 211 -10.33 -24.48 -1.12
CA THR A 211 -9.08 -24.89 -1.76
C THR A 211 -8.68 -23.96 -2.92
N LEU A 212 -9.61 -23.64 -3.83
CA LEU A 212 -9.34 -22.72 -4.94
C LEU A 212 -9.00 -21.29 -4.48
N ALA A 213 -9.55 -20.84 -3.36
CA ALA A 213 -9.22 -19.55 -2.79
C ALA A 213 -7.81 -19.56 -2.17
N ALA A 214 -7.46 -20.63 -1.44
CA ALA A 214 -6.13 -20.81 -0.86
C ALA A 214 -5.03 -20.85 -1.93
N GLU A 215 -5.25 -21.57 -3.04
CA GLU A 215 -4.34 -21.60 -4.20
C GLU A 215 -4.09 -20.22 -4.83
N ARG A 216 -4.95 -19.23 -4.54
CA ARG A 216 -4.83 -17.84 -5.02
C ARG A 216 -4.23 -16.90 -3.98
N GLY A 217 -3.75 -17.43 -2.85
CA GLY A 217 -3.19 -16.66 -1.75
C GLY A 217 -4.24 -16.06 -0.81
N CYS A 218 -5.46 -16.61 -0.76
CA CYS A 218 -6.42 -16.24 0.29
C CYS A 218 -6.07 -16.92 1.62
N ALA A 219 -6.26 -16.22 2.74
CA ALA A 219 -6.05 -16.73 4.09
C ALA A 219 -7.30 -17.44 4.63
N VAL A 220 -7.74 -18.50 3.94
CA VAL A 220 -9.02 -19.19 4.18
C VAL A 220 -9.11 -19.73 5.61
N GLU A 221 -8.00 -20.20 6.15
CA GLU A 221 -7.87 -20.76 7.50
C GLU A 221 -8.23 -19.76 8.61
N ARG A 222 -8.22 -18.45 8.30
CA ARG A 222 -8.52 -17.37 9.26
C ARG A 222 -9.88 -16.74 9.07
N TRP A 223 -10.59 -17.07 8.00
CA TRP A 223 -11.82 -16.38 7.65
C TRP A 223 -12.89 -16.48 8.74
N ALA A 224 -12.96 -17.60 9.46
CA ALA A 224 -13.90 -17.80 10.57
C ALA A 224 -13.68 -16.76 11.69
N ASP A 225 -12.45 -16.66 12.20
CA ASP A 225 -12.09 -15.75 13.28
C ASP A 225 -12.25 -14.28 12.87
N GLU A 226 -11.83 -13.96 11.66
CA GLU A 226 -11.92 -12.61 11.11
C GLU A 226 -13.37 -12.20 10.83
N ALA A 227 -14.22 -13.13 10.37
CA ALA A 227 -15.65 -12.87 10.22
C ALA A 227 -16.34 -12.66 11.57
N ALA A 228 -15.95 -13.40 12.61
CA ALA A 228 -16.45 -13.15 13.96
C ALA A 228 -16.08 -11.74 14.47
N VAL A 229 -14.89 -11.22 14.15
CA VAL A 229 -14.51 -9.83 14.44
C VAL A 229 -15.42 -8.84 13.70
N VAL A 230 -15.68 -9.08 12.42
CA VAL A 230 -16.58 -8.24 11.61
C VAL A 230 -17.99 -8.23 12.16
N LEU A 231 -18.55 -9.41 12.48
CA LEU A 231 -19.90 -9.54 13.03
C LEU A 231 -20.02 -8.80 14.38
N ARG A 232 -19.04 -8.96 15.28
CA ARG A 232 -19.01 -8.23 16.56
C ARG A 232 -19.00 -6.71 16.36
N ALA A 233 -18.24 -6.21 15.37
CA ALA A 233 -18.21 -4.79 15.04
C ALA A 233 -19.55 -4.25 14.49
N GLU A 234 -20.39 -5.13 13.96
CA GLU A 234 -21.77 -4.84 13.53
C GLU A 234 -22.81 -5.18 14.61
N GLY A 235 -22.37 -5.52 15.84
CA GLY A 235 -23.25 -5.83 16.97
C GLY A 235 -23.88 -7.23 16.91
N ARG A 236 -23.27 -8.18 16.18
CA ARG A 236 -23.80 -9.53 15.93
C ARG A 236 -22.83 -10.60 16.45
N SER A 237 -23.36 -11.69 16.99
CA SER A 237 -22.58 -12.87 17.38
C SER A 237 -22.49 -13.93 16.28
N THR A 238 -23.48 -13.97 15.38
CA THR A 238 -23.58 -14.92 14.26
C THR A 238 -24.05 -14.22 12.99
N GLY A 239 -23.92 -14.92 11.86
CA GLY A 239 -24.51 -14.52 10.58
C GLY A 239 -23.54 -14.59 9.41
N THR A 240 -24.01 -14.08 8.27
CA THR A 240 -23.30 -14.22 7.00
C THR A 240 -22.40 -13.02 6.69
N VAL A 241 -21.16 -13.29 6.28
CA VAL A 241 -20.16 -12.31 5.83
C VAL A 241 -19.80 -12.56 4.36
N LEU A 242 -19.72 -11.49 3.57
CA LEU A 242 -19.31 -11.55 2.17
C LEU A 242 -17.79 -11.49 2.02
N VAL A 243 -17.18 -12.49 1.41
CA VAL A 243 -15.75 -12.51 1.06
C VAL A 243 -15.55 -12.19 -0.42
N ARG A 244 -14.55 -11.36 -0.76
CA ARG A 244 -14.28 -10.89 -2.13
C ARG A 244 -12.88 -11.31 -2.62
N CYS A 245 -12.77 -12.49 -3.20
CA CYS A 245 -11.52 -13.04 -3.73
C CYS A 245 -11.24 -12.57 -5.17
N GLY A 246 -11.25 -11.24 -5.40
CA GLY A 246 -10.99 -10.62 -6.70
C GLY A 246 -12.21 -10.01 -7.40
N ALA A 247 -12.05 -9.65 -8.69
CA ALA A 247 -12.99 -8.76 -9.41
C ALA A 247 -14.42 -9.32 -9.59
N ARG A 248 -14.57 -10.65 -9.64
CA ARG A 248 -15.84 -11.31 -9.99
C ARG A 248 -16.18 -12.49 -9.07
N ARG A 249 -15.38 -12.75 -8.05
CA ARG A 249 -15.57 -13.91 -7.16
C ARG A 249 -15.99 -13.41 -5.79
N ARG A 250 -17.16 -13.90 -5.37
CA ARG A 250 -17.80 -13.56 -4.12
C ARG A 250 -18.20 -14.86 -3.44
N LEU A 251 -17.78 -15.02 -2.20
CA LEU A 251 -18.16 -16.15 -1.36
C LEU A 251 -18.96 -15.61 -0.17
N MET A 252 -19.91 -16.40 0.30
CA MET A 252 -20.66 -16.16 1.52
C MET A 252 -20.11 -17.10 2.59
N LEU A 253 -19.74 -16.52 3.71
CA LEU A 253 -19.27 -17.22 4.89
C LEU A 253 -20.36 -17.16 5.96
N ASP A 254 -20.96 -18.29 6.30
CA ASP A 254 -21.90 -18.37 7.41
C ASP A 254 -21.16 -18.79 8.68
N VAL A 255 -21.29 -17.97 9.72
CA VAL A 255 -20.70 -18.20 11.04
C VAL A 255 -21.85 -18.47 12.00
N GLY A 256 -22.14 -19.76 12.22
CA GLY A 256 -23.17 -20.22 13.16
C GLY A 256 -22.66 -20.32 14.60
N SER A 257 -23.59 -20.30 15.56
CA SER A 257 -23.34 -20.91 16.87
C SER A 257 -23.17 -22.42 16.65
N GLY A 258 -22.21 -23.06 17.33
CA GLY A 258 -21.97 -24.51 17.19
C GLY A 258 -23.26 -25.35 17.30
N PRO A 259 -23.29 -26.56 16.72
CA PRO A 259 -24.48 -27.41 16.72
C PRO A 259 -24.80 -27.90 18.13
N GLY A 260 -25.63 -27.17 18.87
CA GLY A 260 -26.03 -27.58 20.23
C GLY A 260 -26.98 -26.66 20.98
N ALA A 261 -27.67 -25.74 20.29
CA ALA A 261 -28.68 -24.90 20.91
C ALA A 261 -30.01 -25.07 20.19
N ASP A 262 -30.84 -25.97 20.71
CA ASP A 262 -32.26 -26.02 20.37
C ASP A 262 -32.94 -24.72 20.84
N ALA A 263 -34.09 -24.39 20.24
CA ALA A 263 -34.84 -23.14 20.48
C ALA A 263 -35.23 -22.88 21.95
N ASP A 264 -35.04 -23.85 22.84
CA ASP A 264 -35.39 -23.80 24.26
C ASP A 264 -34.17 -23.75 25.21
N GLY A 265 -32.95 -23.57 24.70
CA GLY A 265 -31.78 -23.19 25.51
C GLY A 265 -31.31 -24.22 26.54
N ARG A 266 -31.66 -25.50 26.39
CA ARG A 266 -31.15 -26.58 27.26
C ARG A 266 -29.98 -27.30 26.60
N SER A 267 -28.78 -27.01 27.13
CA SER A 267 -27.57 -27.77 26.83
C SER A 267 -27.70 -29.18 27.42
N LEU A 268 -27.81 -30.19 26.54
CA LEU A 268 -27.57 -31.57 26.91
C LEU A 268 -26.18 -31.94 26.39
N ASN A 269 -25.21 -31.86 27.31
CA ASN A 269 -23.86 -32.41 27.21
C ASN A 269 -22.97 -31.77 26.13
N GLY A 270 -22.14 -30.80 26.50
CA GLY A 270 -21.11 -30.28 25.60
C GLY A 270 -19.97 -29.59 26.35
N ASN A 271 -18.76 -30.13 26.22
CA ASN A 271 -17.54 -29.42 26.57
C ASN A 271 -17.44 -28.21 25.62
N GLY A 272 -17.61 -27.00 26.17
CA GLY A 272 -17.79 -25.76 25.41
C GLY A 272 -16.55 -25.26 24.66
N ASN A 273 -16.04 -26.02 23.70
CA ASN A 273 -14.92 -25.63 22.85
C ASN A 273 -15.01 -26.22 21.43
N GLU A 274 -16.21 -26.28 20.86
CA GLU A 274 -16.34 -26.57 19.42
C GLU A 274 -16.18 -25.29 18.60
N PRO A 275 -15.30 -25.28 17.57
CA PRO A 275 -15.13 -24.14 16.68
C PRO A 275 -16.44 -23.87 15.92
N PRO A 276 -16.74 -22.60 15.58
CA PRO A 276 -17.95 -22.26 14.85
C PRO A 276 -18.01 -23.04 13.53
N ALA A 277 -19.15 -23.69 13.27
CA ALA A 277 -19.36 -24.43 12.03
C ALA A 277 -19.33 -23.46 10.84
N LEU A 278 -18.24 -23.52 10.08
CA LEU A 278 -17.99 -22.64 8.94
C LEU A 278 -18.65 -23.21 7.69
N ARG A 279 -19.57 -22.47 7.07
CA ARG A 279 -20.11 -22.85 5.75
C ARG A 279 -19.72 -21.82 4.69
N ILE A 280 -19.07 -22.29 3.63
CA ILE A 280 -18.62 -21.47 2.50
C ILE A 280 -19.52 -21.76 1.29
N ALA A 281 -20.29 -20.77 0.85
CA ALA A 281 -21.11 -20.87 -0.36
C ALA A 281 -20.68 -19.85 -1.41
N VAL A 282 -20.93 -20.13 -2.69
CA VAL A 282 -20.76 -19.13 -3.75
C VAL A 282 -21.93 -18.15 -3.71
N ALA A 283 -21.65 -16.85 -3.74
CA ALA A 283 -22.70 -15.87 -3.97
C ALA A 283 -23.09 -15.88 -5.46
N SER A 284 -24.24 -16.46 -5.78
CA SER A 284 -24.85 -16.34 -7.11
C SER A 284 -25.27 -14.88 -7.38
N GLY A 285 -25.23 -14.48 -8.66
CA GLY A 285 -25.18 -13.06 -9.08
C GLY A 285 -26.38 -12.17 -8.71
N ASP A 286 -26.07 -10.87 -8.64
CA ASP A 286 -26.92 -9.66 -8.56
C ASP A 286 -28.11 -9.58 -7.59
N ASP A 287 -28.18 -10.45 -6.58
CA ASP A 287 -29.12 -10.24 -5.48
C ASP A 287 -28.67 -9.03 -4.64
N GLY A 288 -29.50 -8.00 -4.58
CA GLY A 288 -29.33 -6.81 -3.73
C GLY A 288 -29.08 -7.13 -2.24
N VAL A 289 -29.31 -8.38 -1.83
CA VAL A 289 -28.94 -8.98 -0.54
C VAL A 289 -27.42 -8.86 -0.26
N GLY A 290 -26.56 -8.98 -1.28
CA GLY A 290 -25.11 -8.84 -1.10
C GLY A 290 -24.64 -7.42 -0.76
N ALA A 291 -25.48 -6.40 -0.93
CA ALA A 291 -25.16 -5.01 -0.60
C ALA A 291 -25.40 -4.67 0.89
N SER A 292 -26.23 -5.45 1.59
CA SER A 292 -26.53 -5.25 3.01
C SER A 292 -25.67 -6.10 3.94
N LEU A 293 -25.03 -7.17 3.45
CA LEU A 293 -24.15 -8.01 4.25
C LEU A 293 -22.86 -7.28 4.66
N PRO A 294 -22.35 -7.55 5.88
CA PRO A 294 -20.97 -7.22 6.25
C PRO A 294 -19.99 -7.85 5.26
N VAL A 295 -18.89 -7.16 4.99
CA VAL A 295 -17.86 -7.60 4.03
C VAL A 295 -16.60 -7.94 4.80
N LEU A 296 -16.01 -9.11 4.55
CA LEU A 296 -14.72 -9.46 5.12
C LEU A 296 -13.68 -8.45 4.61
N PRO A 297 -12.93 -7.79 5.51
CA PRO A 297 -11.93 -6.81 5.11
C PRO A 297 -10.86 -7.43 4.23
N ASP A 298 -10.33 -6.62 3.32
CA ASP A 298 -9.30 -7.07 2.36
C ASP A 298 -8.06 -7.63 3.07
N ALA A 299 -7.65 -7.00 4.17
CA ALA A 299 -6.54 -7.43 5.03
C ALA A 299 -6.75 -8.81 5.70
N ALA A 300 -7.99 -9.26 5.83
CA ALA A 300 -8.35 -10.59 6.34
C ALA A 300 -8.62 -11.60 5.21
N THR A 301 -8.84 -11.12 3.99
CA THR A 301 -9.16 -11.98 2.85
C THR A 301 -7.91 -12.69 2.34
N TRP A 302 -6.78 -11.97 2.27
CA TRP A 302 -5.53 -12.43 1.66
C TRP A 302 -4.47 -12.78 2.70
N VAL A 303 -3.56 -13.68 2.32
CA VAL A 303 -2.31 -13.90 3.06
C VAL A 303 -1.53 -12.59 3.11
N LEU A 304 -0.96 -12.30 4.28
CA LEU A 304 -0.18 -11.09 4.49
C LEU A 304 1.00 -11.05 3.49
N PRO A 305 1.21 -9.95 2.74
CA PRO A 305 2.30 -9.84 1.78
C PRO A 305 3.67 -10.16 2.36
N ASP A 306 3.92 -9.75 3.60
CA ASP A 306 5.15 -10.04 4.34
C ASP A 306 5.38 -11.56 4.48
N LEU A 307 4.36 -12.32 4.89
CA LEU A 307 4.45 -13.77 5.03
C LEU A 307 4.61 -14.46 3.69
N GLU A 308 3.92 -13.98 2.65
CA GLU A 308 4.01 -14.53 1.30
C GLU A 308 5.44 -14.40 0.75
N LEU A 309 6.07 -13.24 0.91
CA LEU A 309 7.44 -12.98 0.46
C LEU A 309 8.48 -13.81 1.24
N ILE A 310 8.34 -13.94 2.56
CA ILE A 310 9.26 -14.73 3.39
C ILE A 310 9.14 -16.22 3.06
N ARG A 311 7.91 -16.76 2.99
CA ARG A 311 7.67 -18.19 2.69
C ARG A 311 8.21 -18.59 1.32
N ALA A 312 8.20 -17.65 0.36
CA ALA A 312 8.77 -17.86 -0.96
C ALA A 312 10.29 -17.62 -1.04
N GLY A 313 10.94 -17.16 0.04
CA GLY A 313 12.37 -16.79 0.04
C GLY A 313 12.68 -15.58 -0.84
N ALA A 314 11.68 -14.75 -1.17
CA ALA A 314 11.86 -13.57 -2.02
C ALA A 314 12.52 -12.41 -1.27
N ILE A 315 12.39 -12.39 0.07
CA ILE A 315 13.07 -11.45 0.96
C ILE A 315 13.47 -12.16 2.25
N ASP A 316 14.56 -11.69 2.86
CA ASP A 316 14.93 -12.04 4.23
C ASP A 316 14.19 -11.17 5.25
N VAL A 317 14.20 -11.61 6.51
CA VAL A 317 13.50 -10.96 7.63
C VAL A 317 14.01 -9.52 7.85
N GLU A 318 15.28 -9.26 7.56
CA GLU A 318 15.95 -7.97 7.68
C GLU A 318 15.38 -6.93 6.69
N ARG A 319 14.73 -7.36 5.62
CA ARG A 319 14.07 -6.47 4.65
C ARG A 319 12.62 -6.13 5.02
N LEU A 320 12.11 -6.69 6.11
CA LEU A 320 10.78 -6.36 6.61
C LEU A 320 10.78 -5.02 7.34
N HIS A 321 9.59 -4.45 7.48
CA HIS A 321 9.39 -3.34 8.40
C HIS A 321 9.72 -3.80 9.84
N PRO A 322 10.46 -3.03 10.67
CA PRO A 322 10.91 -3.46 11.99
C PRO A 322 9.79 -3.94 12.93
N LEU A 323 8.64 -3.27 12.93
CA LEU A 323 7.45 -3.70 13.69
C LEU A 323 6.87 -5.04 13.19
N VAL A 324 6.97 -5.33 11.90
CA VAL A 324 6.50 -6.60 11.31
C VAL A 324 7.51 -7.70 11.61
N ALA A 325 8.81 -7.43 11.44
CA ALA A 325 9.89 -8.35 11.79
C ALA A 325 9.78 -8.79 13.26
N SER A 326 9.62 -7.82 14.17
CA SER A 326 9.48 -8.09 15.61
C SER A 326 8.25 -8.92 15.95
N ALA A 327 7.15 -8.75 15.20
CA ALA A 327 5.93 -9.53 15.41
C ALA A 327 6.05 -10.97 14.85
N LEU A 328 6.60 -11.11 13.63
CA LEU A 328 6.71 -12.41 12.95
C LEU A 328 7.86 -13.27 13.47
N VAL A 329 8.93 -12.66 13.97
CA VAL A 329 10.13 -13.36 14.49
C VAL A 329 10.49 -12.80 15.87
N PRO A 330 9.86 -13.30 16.95
CA PRO A 330 10.16 -12.89 18.31
C PRO A 330 11.63 -13.12 18.66
N GLY A 331 12.29 -12.12 19.24
CA GLY A 331 13.73 -12.16 19.53
C GLY A 331 14.64 -11.73 18.39
N HIS A 332 14.09 -11.38 17.22
CA HIS A 332 14.86 -10.71 16.18
C HIS A 332 15.33 -9.34 16.69
N VAL A 333 16.65 -9.18 16.82
CA VAL A 333 17.26 -7.88 17.07
C VAL A 333 17.42 -7.21 15.71
N PRO A 334 16.83 -6.02 15.48
CA PRO A 334 17.03 -5.31 14.23
C PRO A 334 18.52 -5.13 13.99
N SER A 335 19.02 -5.67 12.87
CA SER A 335 20.33 -5.30 12.37
C SER A 335 20.32 -3.79 12.11
N GLY A 336 21.35 -3.08 12.57
CA GLY A 336 21.51 -1.65 12.32
C GLY A 336 21.43 -1.32 10.82
N PRO A 337 21.27 -0.04 10.45
CA PRO A 337 20.99 0.38 9.09
C PRO A 337 21.94 -0.30 8.10
N SER A 338 21.39 -1.19 7.28
CA SER A 338 22.12 -1.79 6.18
C SER A 338 22.20 -0.74 5.09
N GLY A 339 23.34 -0.05 5.04
CA GLY A 339 23.65 0.87 3.95
C GLY A 339 23.44 0.15 2.63
N ALA A 340 22.61 0.73 1.75
CA ALA A 340 22.49 0.24 0.39
C ALA A 340 23.90 0.06 -0.19
N PRO A 341 24.16 -0.99 -1.00
CA PRO A 341 25.45 -1.17 -1.63
C PRO A 341 25.68 0.03 -2.54
N ASP A 342 26.52 0.94 -2.06
CA ASP A 342 26.90 2.14 -2.74
C ASP A 342 27.73 1.74 -3.98
N ARG A 343 27.07 1.71 -5.13
CA ARG A 343 27.76 1.75 -6.42
C ARG A 343 28.07 3.18 -6.84
N ALA A 344 27.66 4.20 -6.09
CA ALA A 344 28.01 5.58 -6.40
C ALA A 344 29.52 5.76 -6.20
N GLY A 345 30.16 6.40 -7.17
CA GLY A 345 31.59 6.73 -7.09
C GLY A 345 32.55 5.78 -7.79
N ARG A 346 32.11 4.63 -8.34
CA ARG A 346 32.98 3.88 -9.26
C ARG A 346 33.01 4.57 -10.63
N PRO A 347 34.20 4.95 -11.15
CA PRO A 347 34.28 5.59 -12.45
C PRO A 347 33.69 4.69 -13.54
N ARG A 348 32.86 5.27 -14.41
CA ARG A 348 32.39 4.59 -15.64
C ARG A 348 33.56 4.49 -16.61
N ILE A 349 33.68 3.35 -17.29
CA ILE A 349 34.72 3.13 -18.30
C ILE A 349 34.11 3.24 -19.70
N VAL A 350 34.75 4.01 -20.57
CA VAL A 350 34.33 4.23 -21.97
C VAL A 350 35.53 4.02 -22.88
N GLU A 351 35.31 3.37 -24.03
CA GLU A 351 36.31 3.29 -25.09
C GLU A 351 36.32 4.60 -25.88
N CYS A 352 37.41 5.36 -25.80
CA CYS A 352 37.59 6.66 -26.44
C CYS A 352 38.83 6.60 -27.32
N ARG A 353 38.66 6.76 -28.65
CA ARG A 353 39.77 6.73 -29.63
C ARG A 353 40.67 5.47 -29.53
N GLY A 354 40.13 4.34 -29.07
CA GLY A 354 40.86 3.07 -28.94
C GLY A 354 41.50 2.83 -27.56
N GLU A 355 41.29 3.72 -26.59
CA GLU A 355 41.77 3.59 -25.22
C GLU A 355 40.62 3.61 -24.21
N ARG A 356 40.84 3.00 -23.03
CA ARG A 356 39.86 2.93 -21.95
C ARG A 356 39.95 4.16 -21.06
N HIS A 357 38.99 5.07 -21.18
CA HIS A 357 38.89 6.28 -20.38
C HIS A 357 37.89 6.12 -19.23
N ARG A 358 38.10 6.88 -18.16
CA ARG A 358 37.32 6.91 -16.93
C ARG A 358 36.50 8.20 -16.89
N ILE A 359 35.25 8.07 -16.48
CA ILE A 359 34.33 9.18 -16.22
C ILE A 359 33.93 9.09 -14.75
N GLY A 360 34.06 10.18 -14.01
CA GLY A 360 33.77 10.20 -12.58
C GLY A 360 33.38 11.59 -12.09
N LEU A 361 32.97 11.67 -10.83
CA LEU A 361 32.61 12.94 -10.20
C LEU A 361 33.87 13.64 -9.69
N VAL A 362 34.05 14.90 -10.05
CA VAL A 362 35.03 15.82 -9.46
C VAL A 362 34.27 17.08 -9.05
N ASP A 363 34.42 17.48 -7.78
CA ASP A 363 33.70 18.62 -7.20
C ASP A 363 32.19 18.63 -7.46
N GLY A 364 31.58 17.44 -7.45
CA GLY A 364 30.13 17.27 -7.65
C GLY A 364 29.67 17.41 -9.10
N VAL A 365 30.57 17.34 -10.08
CA VAL A 365 30.26 17.37 -11.51
C VAL A 365 30.84 16.14 -12.21
N LEU A 366 30.07 15.52 -13.10
CA LEU A 366 30.51 14.38 -13.92
C LEU A 366 31.50 14.84 -15.01
N VAL A 367 32.74 14.39 -14.93
CA VAL A 367 33.83 14.78 -15.83
C VAL A 367 34.58 13.58 -16.40
N PRO A 368 35.19 13.71 -17.60
CA PRO A 368 36.10 12.70 -18.12
C PRO A 368 37.48 12.87 -17.49
N LEU A 369 37.90 11.90 -16.66
CA LEU A 369 39.10 12.00 -15.82
C LEU A 369 40.42 11.89 -16.60
N ASP A 370 40.38 11.28 -17.78
CA ASP A 370 41.54 11.00 -18.61
C ASP A 370 41.72 12.01 -19.76
N HIS A 371 41.06 13.17 -19.67
CA HIS A 371 41.21 14.28 -20.61
C HIS A 371 41.60 15.58 -19.89
N ASP A 372 42.48 16.37 -20.52
CA ASP A 372 42.80 17.71 -20.02
C ASP A 372 41.62 18.69 -20.28
N PRO A 373 41.30 19.62 -19.36
CA PRO A 373 40.21 20.57 -19.56
C PRO A 373 40.33 21.41 -20.84
N ALA A 374 41.54 21.73 -21.33
CA ALA A 374 41.73 22.44 -22.58
C ALA A 374 41.44 21.57 -23.80
N GLU A 375 41.68 20.26 -23.70
CA GLU A 375 41.26 19.29 -24.71
C GLU A 375 39.74 19.23 -24.79
N ILE A 376 39.06 19.08 -23.65
CA ILE A 376 37.60 19.04 -23.58
C ILE A 376 36.96 20.28 -24.20
N ARG A 377 37.42 21.49 -23.83
CA ARG A 377 36.90 22.74 -24.42
C ARG A 377 37.05 22.79 -25.94
N ARG A 378 38.16 22.29 -26.48
CA ARG A 378 38.38 22.25 -27.93
C ARG A 378 37.41 21.30 -28.61
N GLU A 379 37.21 20.12 -28.03
CA GLU A 379 36.31 19.10 -28.56
C GLU A 379 34.85 19.56 -28.51
N GLU A 380 34.44 20.23 -27.43
CA GLU A 380 33.12 20.88 -27.34
C GLU A 380 32.90 21.92 -28.45
N LEU A 381 33.90 22.76 -28.74
CA LEU A 381 33.81 23.70 -29.87
C LEU A 381 33.74 22.98 -31.23
N LEU A 382 34.45 21.86 -31.40
CA LEU A 382 34.42 21.07 -32.62
C LEU A 382 33.08 20.36 -32.82
N VAL A 383 32.36 20.01 -31.75
CA VAL A 383 31.01 19.46 -31.81
C VAL A 383 30.05 20.45 -32.47
N GLU A 384 30.12 21.73 -32.10
CA GLU A 384 29.27 22.78 -32.69
C GLU A 384 29.53 22.97 -34.20
N LEU A 385 30.72 22.60 -34.69
CA LEU A 385 31.13 22.77 -36.09
C LEU A 385 30.99 21.51 -36.94
N THR A 386 31.27 20.34 -36.38
CA THR A 386 31.38 19.06 -37.10
C THR A 386 30.35 18.02 -36.65
N GLY A 387 29.67 18.27 -35.54
CA GLY A 387 28.53 17.50 -35.05
C GLY A 387 28.83 16.17 -34.36
N THR A 388 30.09 15.71 -34.30
CA THR A 388 30.43 14.41 -33.67
C THR A 388 31.28 14.58 -32.42
N PRO A 389 30.70 14.40 -31.21
CA PRO A 389 31.46 14.49 -29.98
C PRO A 389 32.36 13.27 -29.77
N LEU A 390 33.39 13.43 -28.93
CA LEU A 390 34.15 12.30 -28.38
C LEU A 390 33.23 11.30 -27.67
N PRO A 391 33.55 9.99 -27.69
CA PRO A 391 32.80 8.98 -26.94
C PRO A 391 32.63 9.32 -25.44
N CYS A 392 33.63 9.93 -24.81
CA CYS A 392 33.52 10.40 -23.42
C CYS A 392 32.45 11.49 -23.24
N LEU A 393 32.40 12.47 -24.15
CA LEU A 393 31.40 13.55 -24.12
C LEU A 393 30.01 13.02 -24.46
N GLN A 394 29.91 12.08 -25.41
CA GLN A 394 28.66 11.37 -25.72
C GLN A 394 28.13 10.60 -24.50
N ALA A 395 29.00 9.89 -23.78
CA ALA A 395 28.62 9.15 -22.59
C ALA A 395 28.14 10.06 -21.44
N ILE A 396 28.75 11.23 -21.27
CA ILE A 396 28.30 12.25 -20.31
C ILE A 396 26.94 12.83 -20.73
N ASP A 397 26.77 13.15 -22.02
CA ASP A 397 25.49 13.67 -22.53
C ASP A 397 24.37 12.64 -22.38
N GLU A 398 24.61 11.37 -22.69
CA GLU A 398 23.64 10.28 -22.50
C GLU A 398 23.28 10.11 -21.01
N ALA A 399 24.26 10.19 -20.10
CA ALA A 399 24.00 10.14 -18.66
C ALA A 399 23.04 11.27 -18.22
N HIS A 400 23.17 12.47 -18.78
CA HIS A 400 22.29 13.60 -18.46
C HIS A 400 20.89 13.46 -19.08
N ARG A 401 20.77 12.91 -20.29
CA ARG A 401 19.50 12.88 -21.04
C ARG A 401 18.69 11.62 -20.77
N ARG A 402 19.33 10.45 -20.79
CA ARG A 402 18.67 9.14 -20.69
C ARG A 402 19.58 8.15 -19.95
N PRO A 403 19.79 8.35 -18.63
CA PRO A 403 20.64 7.45 -17.86
C PRO A 403 20.07 6.03 -17.79
N ASP A 404 20.94 5.03 -17.67
CA ASP A 404 20.54 3.62 -17.54
C ASP A 404 19.63 3.38 -16.33
N CYS A 405 19.79 4.18 -15.27
CA CYS A 405 18.98 4.11 -14.05
C CYS A 405 17.62 4.81 -14.16
N LEU A 406 17.26 5.39 -15.32
CA LEU A 406 16.03 6.16 -15.50
C LEU A 406 14.77 5.37 -15.14
N SER A 407 14.73 4.07 -15.43
CA SER A 407 13.62 3.20 -15.01
C SER A 407 13.47 3.16 -13.49
N GLY A 408 14.56 2.96 -12.75
CA GLY A 408 14.55 2.98 -11.29
C GLY A 408 14.25 4.35 -10.68
N VAL A 409 14.57 5.44 -11.38
CA VAL A 409 14.17 6.81 -10.99
C VAL A 409 12.66 6.99 -11.17
N ARG A 410 12.11 6.58 -12.32
CA ARG A 410 10.65 6.62 -12.58
C ARG A 410 9.86 5.85 -11.54
N GLU A 411 10.27 4.62 -11.23
CA GLU A 411 9.64 3.80 -10.20
C GLU A 411 9.60 4.51 -8.84
N ARG A 412 10.72 5.07 -8.40
CA ARG A 412 10.79 5.81 -7.14
C ARG A 412 9.85 7.02 -7.14
N LEU A 413 9.84 7.81 -8.22
CA LEU A 413 8.96 8.96 -8.36
C LEU A 413 7.47 8.57 -8.33
N ASP A 414 7.09 7.50 -9.03
CA ASP A 414 5.70 7.01 -9.06
C ASP A 414 5.27 6.42 -7.71
N HIS A 415 6.23 5.89 -6.94
CA HIS A 415 6.03 5.44 -5.57
C HIS A 415 6.19 6.52 -4.49
N GLY A 416 6.49 7.77 -4.88
CA GLY A 416 6.62 8.90 -3.97
C GLY A 416 7.95 8.99 -3.23
N ASP A 417 8.93 8.15 -3.56
CA ASP A 417 10.31 8.21 -3.06
C ASP A 417 11.13 9.25 -3.84
N ILE A 418 10.77 10.52 -3.68
CA ILE A 418 11.45 11.63 -4.35
C ILE A 418 12.91 11.73 -3.86
N ALA A 419 13.14 11.54 -2.56
CA ALA A 419 14.48 11.62 -1.98
C ALA A 419 15.40 10.53 -2.55
N GLY A 420 14.94 9.28 -2.63
CA GLY A 420 15.71 8.20 -3.24
C GLY A 420 15.90 8.39 -4.75
N ALA A 421 14.90 8.94 -5.45
CA ALA A 421 15.03 9.25 -6.88
C ALA A 421 16.13 10.29 -7.11
N LEU A 422 16.14 11.38 -6.34
CA LEU A 422 17.16 12.43 -6.41
C LEU A 422 18.53 11.90 -5.98
N ALA A 423 18.62 11.10 -4.92
CA ALA A 423 19.89 10.51 -4.49
C ALA A 423 20.53 9.63 -5.58
N VAL A 424 19.73 8.90 -6.36
CA VAL A 424 20.23 8.11 -7.51
C VAL A 424 20.75 9.04 -8.62
N VAL A 425 20.06 10.15 -8.90
CA VAL A 425 20.48 11.12 -9.93
C VAL A 425 21.74 11.86 -9.50
N GLU A 426 21.78 12.36 -8.26
CA GLU A 426 22.93 13.05 -7.67
C GLU A 426 24.14 12.12 -7.56
N GLY A 427 23.94 10.84 -7.23
CA GLY A 427 25.02 9.85 -7.21
C GLY A 427 25.59 9.55 -8.60
N LEU A 428 24.81 9.76 -9.67
CA LEU A 428 25.24 9.53 -11.05
C LEU A 428 25.88 10.77 -11.68
N LEU A 429 25.22 11.93 -11.57
CA LEU A 429 25.59 13.17 -12.27
C LEU A 429 26.38 14.14 -11.38
N GLY A 430 26.27 13.96 -10.06
CA GLY A 430 26.75 14.87 -9.05
C GLY A 430 25.68 15.89 -8.62
N PRO A 431 25.80 16.44 -7.40
CA PRO A 431 24.83 17.41 -6.85
C PRO A 431 24.79 18.74 -7.61
N GLU A 432 25.87 19.11 -8.30
CA GLU A 432 25.97 20.38 -9.06
C GLU A 432 25.58 20.21 -10.54
N ALA A 433 25.02 19.05 -10.92
CA ALA A 433 24.66 18.77 -12.29
C ALA A 433 23.48 19.63 -12.76
N VAL A 434 23.67 20.31 -13.90
CA VAL A 434 22.59 21.01 -14.60
C VAL A 434 21.88 20.02 -15.53
N LEU A 435 20.58 19.82 -15.30
CA LEU A 435 19.77 18.91 -16.11
C LEU A 435 19.66 19.40 -17.56
N ARG A 436 20.06 18.54 -18.49
CA ARG A 436 19.91 18.77 -19.93
C ARG A 436 18.53 18.34 -20.41
N ASP A 437 18.12 18.85 -21.57
CA ASP A 437 16.88 18.41 -22.22
C ASP A 437 16.96 16.92 -22.58
N GLY A 438 15.96 16.16 -22.15
CA GLY A 438 15.93 14.72 -22.34
C GLY A 438 14.95 14.03 -21.39
N ALA A 439 14.88 12.71 -21.52
CA ALA A 439 13.91 11.89 -20.79
C ALA A 439 14.04 12.04 -19.26
N LEU A 440 15.25 12.23 -18.71
CA LEU A 440 15.42 12.46 -17.27
C LEU A 440 14.73 13.75 -16.81
N ARG A 441 14.97 14.86 -17.50
CA ARG A 441 14.37 16.16 -17.18
C ARG A 441 12.85 16.11 -17.34
N ASP A 442 12.36 15.49 -18.40
CA ASP A 442 10.93 15.34 -18.67
C ASP A 442 10.21 14.60 -17.53
N GLU A 443 10.82 13.54 -16.98
CA GLU A 443 10.25 12.79 -15.86
C GLU A 443 10.20 13.60 -14.55
N LEU A 444 11.28 14.32 -14.25
CA LEU A 444 11.35 15.18 -13.06
C LEU A 444 10.34 16.35 -13.17
N GLU A 445 10.20 16.94 -14.35
CA GLU A 445 9.21 17.97 -14.60
C GLU A 445 7.78 17.42 -14.51
N ALA A 446 7.53 16.22 -15.06
CA ALA A 446 6.24 15.56 -14.94
C ALA A 446 5.88 15.27 -13.47
N ALA A 447 6.84 14.81 -12.65
CA ALA A 447 6.65 14.60 -11.22
C ALA A 447 6.34 15.93 -10.49
N ALA A 448 7.05 17.01 -10.82
CA ALA A 448 6.77 18.35 -10.28
C ALA A 448 5.35 18.83 -10.63
N ARG A 449 4.92 18.69 -11.89
CA ARG A 449 3.56 19.01 -12.35
C ARG A 449 2.50 18.19 -11.60
N ARG A 450 2.71 16.90 -11.38
CA ARG A 450 1.81 16.05 -10.57
C ARG A 450 1.67 16.59 -9.14
N ARG A 451 2.76 17.02 -8.51
CA ARG A 451 2.75 17.61 -7.16
C ARG A 451 1.97 18.92 -7.09
N ILE A 452 2.05 19.77 -8.12
CA ILE A 452 1.23 20.98 -8.24
C ILE A 452 -0.26 20.62 -8.34
N ALA A 453 -0.61 19.65 -9.20
CA ALA A 453 -1.98 19.18 -9.35
C ALA A 453 -2.56 18.64 -8.03
N TYR A 454 -1.76 17.92 -7.24
CA TYR A 454 -2.14 17.49 -5.90
C TYR A 454 -2.32 18.66 -4.92
N GLY A 455 -1.44 19.65 -4.95
CA GLY A 455 -1.60 20.87 -4.15
C GLY A 455 -2.92 21.59 -4.44
N LEU A 456 -3.26 21.74 -5.72
CA LEU A 456 -4.54 22.32 -6.15
C LEU A 456 -5.75 21.48 -5.70
N TYR A 457 -5.65 20.14 -5.81
CA TYR A 457 -6.67 19.22 -5.32
C TYR A 457 -6.90 19.39 -3.81
N ARG A 458 -5.82 19.37 -3.02
CA ARG A 458 -5.88 19.46 -1.56
C ARG A 458 -6.43 20.81 -1.09
N ALA A 459 -6.09 21.89 -1.79
CA ALA A 459 -6.62 23.22 -1.52
C ALA A 459 -8.09 23.40 -1.95
N GLY A 460 -8.70 22.41 -2.63
CA GLY A 460 -10.04 22.53 -3.19
C GLY A 460 -10.12 23.51 -4.38
N LEU A 461 -8.98 23.84 -4.99
CA LEU A 461 -8.83 24.77 -6.11
C LEU A 461 -8.77 24.09 -7.47
N ALA A 462 -8.83 22.75 -7.50
CA ALA A 462 -8.92 22.03 -8.75
C ALA A 462 -10.30 22.26 -9.39
N ASP A 463 -10.30 22.72 -10.64
CA ASP A 463 -11.52 22.84 -11.42
C ASP A 463 -12.30 21.52 -11.39
N PRO A 464 -13.62 21.54 -11.18
CA PRO A 464 -14.43 20.36 -11.36
C PRO A 464 -14.32 19.94 -12.82
N GLY A 465 -13.44 18.98 -13.09
CA GLY A 465 -13.14 18.55 -14.46
C GLY A 465 -14.41 18.23 -15.26
N PRO A 466 -14.35 18.33 -16.61
CA PRO A 466 -15.48 18.14 -17.51
C PRO A 466 -15.97 16.69 -17.43
N GLY A 467 -16.87 16.44 -16.48
CA GLY A 467 -17.39 15.11 -16.15
C GLY A 467 -18.43 15.12 -15.05
N ARG A 468 -18.56 16.22 -14.29
CA ARG A 468 -19.66 16.44 -13.34
C ARG A 468 -20.69 17.44 -13.87
N VAL A 469 -21.20 17.22 -15.08
CA VAL A 469 -22.56 17.66 -15.40
C VAL A 469 -23.48 16.51 -15.00
N ARG A 470 -24.41 16.77 -14.06
CA ARG A 470 -25.56 15.91 -13.83
C ARG A 470 -26.38 15.90 -15.11
N SER A 471 -26.12 14.94 -16.00
CA SER A 471 -27.00 14.70 -17.14
C SER A 471 -28.15 13.82 -16.67
N ASP A 472 -29.22 14.47 -16.25
CA ASP A 472 -30.55 13.91 -16.38
C ASP A 472 -30.88 13.81 -17.88
N VAL A 473 -31.60 12.75 -18.26
CA VAL A 473 -32.17 12.47 -19.59
C VAL A 473 -31.22 12.09 -20.75
N GLY A 474 -31.09 10.78 -20.95
CA GLY A 474 -31.34 10.10 -22.23
C GLY A 474 -30.57 10.48 -23.50
N ARG A 475 -29.44 9.81 -23.76
CA ARG A 475 -29.15 9.04 -25.00
C ARG A 475 -27.70 8.55 -25.00
N ARG A 476 -27.51 7.23 -25.06
CA ARG A 476 -26.19 6.59 -25.22
C ARG A 476 -25.62 6.86 -26.61
N ARG A 477 -24.34 7.26 -26.67
CA ARG A 477 -23.44 6.95 -27.80
C ARG A 477 -22.16 6.29 -27.27
N PRO A 478 -21.53 5.41 -28.06
CA PRO A 478 -20.60 4.42 -27.55
C PRO A 478 -19.19 5.01 -27.46
N ARG A 479 -18.58 4.94 -26.26
CA ARG A 479 -17.14 5.13 -26.10
C ARG A 479 -16.48 3.77 -26.01
N HIS A 480 -15.50 3.55 -26.88
CA HIS A 480 -14.64 2.37 -26.89
C HIS A 480 -14.10 2.06 -25.49
N ARG A 481 -14.61 0.99 -24.89
CA ARG A 481 -14.01 0.36 -23.70
C ARG A 481 -12.77 -0.39 -24.16
N ARG A 482 -11.58 0.14 -23.88
CA ARG A 482 -10.41 -0.71 -23.70
C ARG A 482 -10.61 -1.48 -22.39
N PRO A 483 -10.62 -2.82 -22.38
CA PRO A 483 -10.74 -3.59 -21.14
C PRO A 483 -9.42 -3.50 -20.38
N ARG A 484 -9.37 -2.69 -19.31
CA ARG A 484 -8.37 -2.87 -18.26
C ARG A 484 -8.83 -4.04 -17.40
N VAL A 485 -8.26 -5.21 -17.61
CA VAL A 485 -8.32 -6.31 -16.65
C VAL A 485 -7.47 -5.87 -15.46
N ALA A 486 -8.09 -5.24 -14.47
CA ALA A 486 -7.45 -4.96 -13.20
C ALA A 486 -7.45 -6.27 -12.39
N THR A 487 -6.28 -6.89 -12.25
CA THR A 487 -6.05 -7.94 -11.26
C THR A 487 -5.97 -7.26 -9.89
N PHE A 488 -6.76 -7.74 -8.94
CA PHE A 488 -6.71 -7.28 -7.56
C PHE A 488 -5.93 -8.35 -6.78
N TYR A 489 -4.88 -7.93 -6.09
CA TYR A 489 -4.12 -8.75 -5.16
C TYR A 489 -4.38 -8.26 -3.74
#